data_AF-A0A151JQ35-F1
#
_entry.id   AF-A0A151JQ35-F1
#
_cell.length_a   1.000
_cell.length_b   1.000
_cell.length_c   1.000
_cell.angle_alpha   90.00
_cell.angle_beta   90.00
_cell.angle_gamma   90.00
#
_symmetry.space_group_name_H-M   'P 1'
#
loop_
_entity.id
_entity.type
_entity.pdbx_description
1 polymer ?
#
loop_
_entity_poly.entity_id
_entity_poly.type
_entity_poly.pdbx_seq_one_letter_code
_entity_poly.pdbx_strand_id
1 'polypeptide(L)'
;YSSIGNYFRIYVMGLVFEWIKQNGGAEGMQNSARKKSNKIYNVIDGSEGFYVCPVKPDARSKMNIPFRIENGDEREREELEKKFLLGATARGMLQLKGHRSVENIIIKQ
;
A
#
# COMPACT_ATOMS: atom_id res chain seq x y z
N TYR A 1 -13.82 -34.63 -15.38
CA TYR A 1 -12.60 -34.38 -14.59
C TYR A 1 -12.76 -33.05 -13.84
N SER A 2 -13.40 -33.09 -12.68
CA SER A 2 -13.52 -31.93 -11.77
C SER A 2 -12.26 -31.81 -10.91
N SER A 3 -11.88 -30.58 -10.60
CA SER A 3 -10.57 -30.13 -10.15
C SER A 3 -10.07 -30.74 -8.82
N ILE A 4 -9.04 -31.59 -8.89
CA ILE A 4 -8.28 -32.04 -7.71
C ILE A 4 -7.21 -31.01 -7.26
N GLY A 5 -7.07 -29.87 -7.97
CA GLY A 5 -5.97 -28.91 -7.77
C GLY A 5 -6.15 -27.82 -6.69
N ASN A 6 -7.25 -27.78 -5.94
CA ASN A 6 -7.53 -26.65 -5.04
C ASN A 6 -7.55 -26.98 -3.53
N TYR A 7 -7.37 -28.24 -3.11
CA TYR A 7 -7.45 -28.63 -1.69
C TYR A 7 -6.49 -27.85 -0.79
N PHE A 8 -5.24 -27.69 -1.20
CA PHE A 8 -4.25 -26.91 -0.43
C PHE A 8 -4.65 -25.44 -0.32
N ARG A 9 -5.15 -24.82 -1.40
CA ARG A 9 -5.60 -23.43 -1.41
C ARG A 9 -6.81 -23.21 -0.50
N ILE A 10 -7.76 -24.14 -0.51
CA ILE A 10 -8.95 -24.12 0.35
C ILE A 10 -8.52 -24.24 1.82
N TYR A 11 -7.60 -25.16 2.12
CA TYR A 11 -7.06 -25.33 3.47
C TYR A 11 -6.37 -24.06 3.97
N VAL A 12 -5.45 -23.48 3.18
CA VAL A 12 -4.76 -22.22 3.53
C VAL A 12 -5.75 -21.07 3.72
N MET A 13 -6.77 -20.96 2.85
CA MET A 13 -7.82 -19.96 3.02
C MET A 13 -8.60 -20.15 4.33
N GLY A 14 -8.89 -21.41 4.71
CA GLY A 14 -9.49 -21.74 6.00
C GLY A 14 -8.66 -21.24 7.18
N LEU A 15 -7.34 -21.43 7.14
CA LEU A 15 -6.42 -20.91 8.16
C LEU A 15 -6.41 -19.39 8.21
N VAL A 16 -6.45 -18.72 7.05
CA VAL A 16 -6.53 -17.25 6.98
C VAL A 16 -7.83 -16.73 7.58
N PHE A 17 -8.97 -17.39 7.31
CA PHE A 17 -10.24 -17.00 7.91
C PHE A 17 -10.28 -17.22 9.42
N GLU A 18 -9.68 -18.30 9.91
CA GLU A 18 -9.56 -18.54 11.34
C GLU A 18 -8.72 -17.45 12.02
N TRP A 19 -7.58 -17.08 11.42
CA TRP A 19 -6.78 -15.96 11.88
C TRP A 19 -7.55 -14.62 11.86
N ILE A 20 -8.34 -14.35 10.81
CA ILE A 20 -9.19 -13.15 10.75
C ILE A 20 -10.19 -13.13 11.91
N LYS A 21 -10.85 -14.27 12.21
CA LYS A 21 -11.79 -14.37 13.35
C LYS A 21 -11.10 -14.07 14.68
N GLN A 22 -9.93 -14.64 14.90
CA GLN A 22 -9.12 -14.41 16.12
C GLN A 22 -8.67 -12.95 16.26
N ASN A 23 -8.55 -12.21 15.14
CA ASN A 23 -8.17 -10.80 15.12
C ASN A 23 -9.38 -9.84 15.06
N GLY A 24 -10.55 -10.25 15.57
CA GLY A 24 -11.74 -9.41 15.66
C GLY A 24 -12.60 -9.40 14.38
N GLY A 25 -12.44 -10.39 13.51
CA GLY A 25 -13.25 -10.56 12.32
C GLY A 25 -13.13 -9.40 11.33
N ALA A 26 -14.18 -9.19 10.54
CA ALA A 26 -14.21 -8.13 9.52
C ALA A 26 -14.00 -6.72 10.11
N GLU A 27 -14.57 -6.45 11.28
CA GLU A 27 -14.41 -5.15 11.95
C GLU A 27 -12.97 -4.94 12.44
N GLY A 28 -12.35 -5.97 13.00
CA GLY A 28 -10.94 -5.95 13.39
C GLY A 28 -10.01 -5.66 12.21
N MET A 29 -10.28 -6.26 11.05
CA MET A 29 -9.56 -6.01 9.80
C MET A 29 -9.77 -4.58 9.29
N GLN A 30 -11.02 -4.08 9.32
CA GLN A 30 -11.32 -2.70 8.94
C GLN A 30 -10.61 -1.68 9.85
N ASN A 31 -10.61 -1.91 11.15
CA ASN A 31 -9.93 -1.06 12.13
C ASN A 31 -8.41 -1.08 11.93
N SER A 32 -7.84 -2.24 11.65
CA SER A 32 -6.42 -2.39 11.35
C SER A 32 -6.03 -1.67 10.06
N ALA A 33 -6.78 -1.87 8.98
CA ALA A 33 -6.59 -1.16 7.71
C ALA A 33 -6.64 0.36 7.90
N ARG A 34 -7.66 0.87 8.62
CA ARG A 34 -7.79 2.30 8.94
C ARG A 34 -6.60 2.82 9.74
N LYS A 35 -6.18 2.12 10.80
CA LYS A 35 -5.04 2.54 11.64
C LYS A 35 -3.77 2.65 10.81
N LYS A 36 -3.47 1.64 10.00
CA LYS A 36 -2.26 1.64 9.18
C LYS A 36 -2.33 2.68 8.05
N SER A 37 -3.47 2.83 7.38
CA SER A 37 -3.61 3.79 6.29
C SER A 37 -3.49 5.23 6.79
N ASN A 38 -4.09 5.52 7.94
CA ASN A 38 -4.04 6.86 8.54
C ASN A 38 -2.60 7.25 8.89
N LYS A 39 -1.75 6.33 9.37
CA LYS A 39 -0.34 6.65 9.62
C LYS A 39 0.38 7.17 8.38
N ILE A 40 0.11 6.58 7.22
CA ILE A 40 0.75 6.98 5.96
C ILE A 40 0.11 8.26 5.43
N TYR A 41 -1.22 8.34 5.40
CA TYR A 41 -1.91 9.55 4.92
C TYR A 41 -1.62 10.77 5.77
N ASN A 42 -1.50 10.65 7.10
CA ASN A 42 -1.11 11.76 7.96
C ASN A 42 0.29 12.29 7.61
N VAL A 43 1.23 11.42 7.22
CA VAL A 43 2.56 11.85 6.75
C VAL A 43 2.45 12.56 5.40
N ILE A 44 1.64 12.03 4.48
CA ILE A 44 1.43 12.65 3.16
C ILE A 44 0.79 14.03 3.32
N ASP A 45 -0.33 14.11 4.05
CA ASP A 45 -1.10 15.35 4.21
C ASP A 45 -0.34 16.39 5.06
N GLY A 46 0.52 15.94 5.98
CA GLY A 46 1.40 16.79 6.79
C GLY A 46 2.74 17.13 6.15
N SER A 47 2.98 16.76 4.88
CA SER A 47 4.28 16.95 4.21
C SER A 47 4.45 18.31 3.52
N GLU A 48 3.52 19.25 3.72
CA GLU A 48 3.52 20.57 3.08
C GLU A 48 3.63 20.50 1.54
N GLY A 49 3.05 19.45 0.95
CA GLY A 49 3.06 19.23 -0.51
C GLY A 49 4.25 18.44 -1.03
N PHE A 50 5.21 18.04 -0.19
CA PHE A 50 6.33 17.20 -0.64
C PHE A 50 5.87 15.82 -1.12
N TYR A 51 4.96 15.18 -0.39
CA TYR A 51 4.28 13.95 -0.81
C TYR A 51 2.84 14.26 -1.19
N VAL A 52 2.42 13.83 -2.38
CA VAL A 52 1.07 14.10 -2.88
C VAL A 52 0.38 12.82 -3.30
N CYS A 53 -0.79 12.55 -2.72
CA CYS A 53 -1.70 11.51 -3.18
C CYS A 53 -2.62 12.09 -4.26
N PRO A 54 -2.66 11.54 -5.49
CA PRO A 54 -3.50 12.06 -6.57
C PRO A 54 -5.00 11.74 -6.39
N VAL A 55 -5.35 10.99 -5.34
CA VAL A 55 -6.74 10.55 -5.07
C VAL A 55 -7.40 11.50 -4.07
N LYS A 56 -8.64 11.89 -4.36
CA LYS A 56 -9.47 12.72 -3.47
C LYS A 56 -9.58 12.10 -2.07
N PRO A 57 -9.52 12.90 -0.98
CA PRO A 57 -9.47 12.39 0.39
C PRO A 57 -10.57 11.39 0.77
N ASP A 58 -11.79 11.59 0.29
CA ASP A 58 -12.97 10.76 0.54
C ASP A 58 -12.97 9.42 -0.21
N ALA A 59 -12.21 9.33 -1.30
CA ALA A 59 -12.08 8.14 -2.15
C ALA A 59 -10.78 7.35 -1.91
N ARG A 60 -9.95 7.76 -0.94
CA ARG A 60 -8.65 7.14 -0.66
C ARG A 60 -8.80 5.70 -0.18
N SER A 61 -8.06 4.78 -0.82
CA SER A 61 -8.04 3.38 -0.41
C SER A 61 -7.27 3.21 0.90
N LYS A 62 -7.81 2.36 1.79
CA LYS A 62 -7.11 1.94 3.01
C LYS A 62 -6.07 0.85 2.76
N MET A 63 -6.04 0.29 1.55
CA MET A 63 -5.22 -0.87 1.20
C MET A 63 -4.09 -0.53 0.23
N ASN A 64 -4.35 0.33 -0.75
CA ASN A 64 -3.36 0.72 -1.77
C ASN A 64 -3.21 2.23 -1.78
N ILE A 65 -2.05 2.73 -1.34
CA ILE A 65 -1.82 4.16 -1.14
C ILE A 65 -0.85 4.65 -2.22
N PRO A 66 -1.36 5.18 -3.35
CA PRO A 66 -0.53 5.82 -4.36
C PRO A 66 -0.12 7.22 -3.92
N PHE A 67 1.14 7.58 -4.11
CA PHE A 67 1.62 8.95 -3.95
C PHE A 67 2.81 9.23 -4.88
N ARG A 68 3.09 10.52 -5.07
CA ARG A 68 4.21 11.07 -5.84
C ARG A 68 5.01 12.01 -4.95
N ILE A 69 6.26 12.28 -5.32
CA ILE A 69 7.05 13.35 -4.70
C ILE A 69 6.92 14.60 -5.58
N GLU A 70 6.36 15.68 -5.04
CA GLU A 70 6.09 16.92 -5.80
C GLU A 70 7.02 18.07 -5.34
N ASN A 71 8.33 17.86 -5.45
CA ASN A 71 9.32 18.87 -5.15
C ASN A 71 10.26 19.07 -6.36
N GLY A 72 10.24 20.28 -6.93
CA GLY A 72 11.05 20.63 -8.10
C GLY A 72 10.38 20.32 -9.44
N ASP A 73 11.19 20.39 -10.50
CA ASP A 73 10.77 20.05 -11.86
C ASP A 73 10.60 18.53 -12.08
N GLU A 74 10.11 18.11 -13.24
CA GLU A 74 9.83 16.68 -13.50
C GLU A 74 11.06 15.78 -13.31
N ARG A 75 12.26 16.25 -13.70
CA ARG A 75 13.47 15.45 -13.59
C ARG A 75 13.89 15.30 -12.14
N GLU A 76 13.82 16.38 -11.37
CA GLU A 76 14.13 16.37 -9.94
C GLU A 76 13.18 15.43 -9.18
N ARG A 77 11.88 15.48 -9.50
CA ARG A 77 10.88 14.57 -8.92
C ARG A 77 11.20 13.11 -9.21
N GLU A 78 11.50 12.76 -10.47
CA GLU A 78 11.90 11.40 -10.84
C GLU A 78 13.15 10.93 -10.08
N GLU A 79 14.15 11.80 -9.92
CA GLU A 79 15.36 11.48 -9.16
C GLU A 79 15.07 11.26 -7.67
N LEU A 80 14.20 12.07 -7.08
CA LEU A 80 13.77 11.91 -5.69
C LEU A 80 13.00 10.61 -5.50
N GLU A 81 12.12 10.24 -6.43
CA GLU A 81 11.40 8.96 -6.38
C GLU A 81 12.35 7.76 -6.54
N LYS A 82 13.35 7.85 -7.42
CA LYS A 82 14.40 6.84 -7.55
C LYS A 82 15.19 6.71 -6.24
N LYS A 83 15.61 7.82 -5.63
CA LYS A 83 16.31 7.85 -4.33
C LYS A 83 15.44 7.26 -3.22
N PHE A 84 14.14 7.57 -3.20
CA PHE A 84 13.19 7.01 -2.25
C PHE A 84 13.12 5.48 -2.38
N LEU A 85 12.93 4.96 -3.58
CA LEU A 85 12.82 3.51 -3.83
C LEU A 85 14.11 2.76 -3.49
N LEU A 86 15.27 3.33 -3.80
CA LEU A 86 16.57 2.78 -3.39
C LEU A 86 16.72 2.77 -1.86
N GLY A 87 16.40 3.89 -1.21
CA GLY A 87 16.43 4.00 0.25
C GLY A 87 15.45 3.05 0.95
N ALA A 88 14.27 2.83 0.36
CA ALA A 88 13.28 1.88 0.85
C ALA A 88 13.80 0.44 0.73
N THR A 89 14.33 0.08 -0.44
CA THR A 89 14.91 -1.25 -0.70
C THR A 89 16.05 -1.57 0.26
N ALA A 90 16.95 -0.60 0.50
CA ALA A 90 18.05 -0.74 1.46
C ALA A 90 17.59 -0.98 2.92
N ARG A 91 16.34 -0.61 3.23
CA ARG A 91 15.69 -0.84 4.54
C ARG A 91 14.77 -2.07 4.55
N GLY A 92 14.82 -2.89 3.50
CA GLY A 92 13.99 -4.09 3.37
C GLY A 92 12.54 -3.82 2.97
N MET A 93 12.19 -2.60 2.58
CA MET A 93 10.86 -2.26 2.06
C MET A 93 10.82 -2.53 0.56
N LEU A 94 10.22 -3.65 0.18
CA LEU A 94 10.13 -4.13 -1.20
C LEU A 94 8.76 -3.83 -1.82
N GLN A 95 8.68 -3.90 -3.15
CA GLN A 95 7.43 -3.79 -3.93
C GLN A 95 6.66 -2.45 -3.79
N LEU A 96 7.38 -1.35 -3.54
CA LEU A 96 6.79 -0.01 -3.46
C LEU A 96 6.63 0.70 -4.82
N LYS A 97 7.24 0.18 -5.89
CA LYS A 97 7.11 0.76 -7.23
C LYS A 97 5.71 0.47 -7.79
N GLY A 98 5.03 1.52 -8.24
CA GLY A 98 3.69 1.45 -8.84
C GLY A 98 3.65 0.72 -10.18
N HIS A 99 2.45 0.60 -10.75
CA HIS A 99 2.23 -0.12 -12.01
C HIS A 99 2.97 0.56 -13.17
N ARG A 100 3.43 -0.20 -14.16
CA ARG A 100 4.19 0.31 -15.33
C ARG A 100 3.51 1.45 -16.11
N SER A 101 2.20 1.63 -15.93
CA SER A 101 1.39 2.68 -16.60
C SER A 101 1.21 3.95 -15.77
N VAL A 102 1.56 3.92 -14.49
CA VAL A 102 1.45 5.06 -13.57
C VAL A 102 2.75 5.12 -12.79
N GLU A 103 3.61 6.09 -13.10
CA GLU A 103 4.91 6.26 -12.46
C GLU A 103 4.73 6.80 -11.03
N ASN A 104 4.11 6.05 -10.13
CA ASN A 104 3.92 6.44 -8.75
C ASN A 104 4.54 5.45 -7.79
N ILE A 105 4.68 5.87 -6.53
CA ILE A 105 5.00 4.98 -5.42
C ILE A 105 3.66 4.47 -4.86
N ILE A 106 3.54 3.16 -4.61
CA ILE A 106 2.35 2.55 -4.04
C ILE A 106 2.74 1.72 -2.82
N ILE A 107 2.19 2.08 -1.66
CA ILE A 107 2.28 1.24 -0.46
C ILE A 107 1.04 0.34 -0.39
N LYS A 108 1.26 -0.97 -0.26
CA LYS A 108 0.22 -1.98 -0.08
C LYS A 108 0.20 -2.49 1.35
N GLN A 109 -0.99 -2.63 1.93
CA GLN A 109 -1.25 -2.90 3.34
C GLN A 109 -1.68 -4.33 3.62
#